data_AF-A0A3D4QMZ0-F1
#
_entry.id   AF-A0A3D4QMZ0-F1
#
_cell.length_a   1.000
_cell.length_b   1.000
_cell.length_c   1.000
_cell.angle_alpha   90.00
_cell.angle_beta   90.00
_cell.angle_gamma   90.00
#
_symmetry.space_group_name_H-M   'P 1'
#
loop_
_entity.id
_entity.type
_entity.pdbx_description
1 polymer ?
#
loop_
_entity_poly.entity_id
_entity_poly.type
_entity_poly.pdbx_seq_one_letter_code
_entity_poly.pdbx_strand_id
1 'polypeptide(L)'
;MPRKSDAHRTRRGRAGGRSGSRRGHARAVQFKEPARVTITALAAQGDGVADTADGRRLFIPFTVPGDEIDVEIGPPRGDGFEARVRSFVTKAPRGEAFCRHFEICGGCAVQHLTEAHYIEWKRGILIQALSRRGLMLDVLDLASVPRDARRRVTFQAERTDKGVVLGFAERRGHRIVDIDACPLLLPDINALLPLLRDLTVAMLQTGERARLAVARMEGPEGGALDLVVERDREPDLAAREALADFARRSNAARISWRDGAGIVEPVAHITPVAAEFGPAVVELPPGGFMQPTTAGEEILRNAILAGVEGAARIAELYAGAGTFTFVLAKMCRVHAVDGDAALMRALSTGAGRSGLGGRVTTETRDLAARPLLPGELKDIDTVILDPPRAGALRQVEQIVLAPGVRRVVMVSCNPQTFARDVRVLVDGGFDPGPVLPVDQFPYSHHLECVAVLTRGA
;
A
#
# COMPACT_ATOMS: atom_id res chain seq x y z
N MET A 1 -5.97 61.57 -59.15
CA MET A 1 -6.24 60.62 -60.27
C MET A 1 -5.34 59.39 -60.06
N PRO A 2 -5.77 58.15 -60.36
CA PRO A 2 -6.79 57.43 -59.58
C PRO A 2 -6.45 55.94 -59.30
N ARG A 3 -7.22 55.34 -58.35
CA ARG A 3 -7.89 54.01 -58.42
C ARG A 3 -7.11 52.67 -58.37
N LYS A 4 -7.39 51.88 -57.31
CA LYS A 4 -8.07 50.55 -57.26
C LYS A 4 -7.58 49.76 -56.03
N SER A 5 -8.39 49.60 -54.97
CA SER A 5 -9.36 48.51 -54.73
C SER A 5 -8.74 47.10 -54.78
N ASP A 6 -8.68 46.40 -53.64
CA ASP A 6 -9.56 45.24 -53.46
C ASP A 6 -9.55 44.66 -52.04
N ALA A 7 -10.74 44.18 -51.68
CA ALA A 7 -11.10 43.63 -50.39
C ALA A 7 -10.42 42.27 -50.12
N HIS A 8 -10.02 42.04 -48.88
CA HIS A 8 -9.78 40.68 -48.38
C HIS A 8 -10.84 40.28 -47.36
N ARG A 9 -11.78 39.52 -47.93
CA ARG A 9 -12.93 38.85 -47.35
C ARG A 9 -12.46 37.66 -46.54
N THR A 10 -12.78 37.65 -45.25
CA THR A 10 -12.69 36.49 -44.36
C THR A 10 -13.47 35.31 -44.93
N ARG A 11 -12.78 34.22 -45.30
CA ARG A 11 -13.40 32.94 -45.66
C ARG A 11 -13.16 31.92 -44.56
N ARG A 12 -14.26 31.57 -43.88
CA ARG A 12 -14.43 30.35 -43.09
C ARG A 12 -14.13 29.14 -43.98
N GLY A 13 -13.08 28.39 -43.64
CA GLY A 13 -12.81 27.05 -44.17
C GLY A 13 -13.22 26.00 -43.15
N ARG A 14 -14.36 25.36 -43.37
CA ARG A 14 -14.70 24.05 -42.77
C ARG A 14 -13.73 23.02 -43.36
N ALA A 15 -12.88 22.42 -42.53
CA ALA A 15 -12.21 21.17 -42.86
C ALA A 15 -12.74 20.10 -41.90
N GLY A 16 -13.62 19.24 -42.42
CA GLY A 16 -14.07 18.04 -41.75
C GLY A 16 -12.94 17.01 -41.76
N GLY A 17 -12.37 16.75 -40.59
CA GLY A 17 -11.50 15.60 -40.33
C GLY A 17 -12.27 14.59 -39.49
N ARG A 18 -12.90 13.60 -40.14
CA ARG A 18 -13.37 12.39 -39.47
C ARG A 18 -12.14 11.62 -38.96
N SER A 19 -11.73 11.86 -37.72
CA SER A 19 -10.78 10.98 -37.03
C SER A 19 -11.54 9.72 -36.60
N GLY A 20 -11.53 8.71 -37.48
CA GLY A 20 -12.05 7.39 -37.17
C GLY A 20 -11.42 6.86 -35.89
N SER A 21 -12.26 6.59 -34.89
CA SER A 21 -11.85 5.90 -33.68
C SER A 21 -11.42 4.49 -34.05
N ARG A 22 -10.11 4.27 -34.14
CA ARG A 22 -9.54 2.91 -34.10
C ARG A 22 -9.79 2.36 -32.71
N ARG A 23 -10.98 1.78 -32.49
CA ARG A 23 -11.24 0.82 -31.42
C ARG A 23 -10.30 -0.36 -31.68
N GLY A 24 -9.10 -0.32 -31.10
CA GLY A 24 -8.22 -1.47 -31.06
C GLY A 24 -8.97 -2.60 -30.38
N HIS A 25 -9.38 -3.60 -31.15
CA HIS A 25 -9.77 -4.88 -30.58
C HIS A 25 -8.56 -5.40 -29.82
N ALA A 26 -8.67 -5.52 -28.51
CA ALA A 26 -7.68 -6.25 -27.72
C ALA A 26 -7.57 -7.65 -28.34
N ARG A 27 -6.42 -7.95 -28.98
CA ARG A 27 -6.15 -9.28 -29.52
C ARG A 27 -6.32 -10.27 -28.37
N ALA A 28 -7.20 -11.25 -28.54
CA ALA A 28 -7.35 -12.33 -27.56
C ALA A 28 -5.97 -12.94 -27.27
N VAL A 29 -5.62 -13.02 -25.99
CA VAL A 29 -4.36 -13.62 -25.54
C VAL A 29 -4.34 -15.08 -26.01
N GLN A 30 -3.33 -15.43 -26.81
CA GLN A 30 -3.24 -16.76 -27.41
C GLN A 30 -2.42 -17.69 -26.51
N PHE A 31 -3.09 -18.61 -25.84
CA PHE A 31 -2.49 -19.76 -25.17
C PHE A 31 -2.50 -20.93 -26.15
N LYS A 32 -1.33 -21.49 -26.50
CA LYS A 32 -1.24 -22.39 -27.67
C LYS A 32 -0.35 -23.60 -27.50
N GLU A 33 0.72 -23.50 -26.73
CA GLU A 33 1.70 -24.57 -26.63
C GLU A 33 1.47 -25.38 -25.35
N PRO A 34 1.05 -26.65 -25.46
CA PRO A 34 0.93 -27.51 -24.31
C PRO A 34 2.31 -27.94 -23.82
N ALA A 35 2.52 -27.89 -22.51
CA ALA A 35 3.72 -28.43 -21.87
C ALA A 35 3.33 -29.16 -20.58
N ARG A 36 4.08 -30.21 -20.23
CA ARG A 36 4.00 -30.83 -18.90
C ARG A 36 5.15 -30.31 -18.06
N VAL A 37 4.85 -29.81 -16.88
CA VAL A 37 5.84 -29.21 -15.99
C VAL A 37 5.58 -29.55 -14.53
N THR A 38 6.63 -29.51 -13.73
CA THR A 38 6.56 -29.60 -12.27
C THR A 38 6.83 -28.22 -11.68
N ILE A 39 5.95 -27.76 -10.79
CA ILE A 39 6.13 -26.49 -10.10
C ILE A 39 7.24 -26.65 -9.06
N THR A 40 8.27 -25.80 -9.14
CA THR A 40 9.48 -25.91 -8.32
C THR A 40 9.50 -24.91 -7.17
N ALA A 41 8.91 -23.74 -7.37
CA ALA A 41 8.89 -22.65 -6.41
C ALA A 41 7.71 -21.71 -6.69
N LEU A 42 7.56 -20.69 -5.84
CA LEU A 42 6.65 -19.58 -6.07
C LEU A 42 7.45 -18.30 -6.35
N ALA A 43 7.03 -17.55 -7.36
CA ALA A 43 7.54 -16.23 -7.65
C ALA A 43 7.05 -15.22 -6.60
N ALA A 44 7.66 -14.02 -6.57
CA ALA A 44 7.28 -12.99 -5.61
C ALA A 44 5.79 -12.61 -5.65
N GLN A 45 5.12 -12.71 -6.81
CA GLN A 45 3.67 -12.44 -6.95
C GLN A 45 2.76 -13.63 -6.57
N GLY A 46 3.33 -14.74 -6.12
CA GLY A 46 2.60 -15.96 -5.73
C GLY A 46 2.19 -16.87 -6.89
N ASP A 47 2.72 -16.64 -8.10
CA ASP A 47 2.58 -17.59 -9.20
C ASP A 47 3.61 -18.72 -9.04
N GLY A 48 3.22 -19.95 -9.35
CA GLY A 48 4.15 -21.07 -9.47
C GLY A 48 5.15 -20.85 -10.60
N VAL A 49 6.38 -21.29 -10.37
CA VAL A 49 7.49 -21.24 -11.31
C VAL A 49 7.84 -22.65 -11.74
N ALA A 50 7.93 -22.84 -13.05
CA ALA A 50 8.48 -24.04 -13.64
C ALA A 50 9.29 -23.69 -14.89
N ASP A 51 10.31 -24.48 -15.18
CA ASP A 51 11.05 -24.38 -16.43
C ASP A 51 10.66 -25.58 -17.30
N THR A 52 10.35 -25.34 -18.58
CA THR A 52 10.07 -26.39 -19.55
C THR A 52 11.35 -27.13 -19.94
N ALA A 53 11.22 -28.30 -20.58
CA ALA A 53 12.38 -29.07 -21.06
C ALA A 53 13.28 -28.30 -22.04
N ASP A 54 12.73 -27.33 -22.78
CA ASP A 54 13.46 -26.44 -23.68
C ASP A 54 13.97 -25.15 -23.00
N GLY A 55 13.90 -25.08 -21.66
CA GLY A 55 14.51 -24.02 -20.85
C GLY A 55 13.68 -22.74 -20.73
N ARG A 56 12.40 -22.75 -21.12
CA ARG A 56 11.53 -21.58 -20.97
C ARG A 56 10.93 -21.53 -19.57
N ARG A 57 11.12 -20.40 -18.89
CA ARG A 57 10.49 -20.12 -17.60
C ARG A 57 9.02 -19.80 -17.76
N LEU A 58 8.19 -20.46 -16.97
CA LEU A 58 6.75 -20.28 -16.92
C LEU A 58 6.32 -19.74 -15.56
N PHE A 59 5.27 -18.91 -15.58
CA PHE A 59 4.60 -18.41 -14.39
C PHE A 59 3.12 -18.82 -14.40
N ILE A 60 2.73 -19.65 -13.43
CA ILE A 60 1.43 -20.31 -13.39
C ILE A 60 0.67 -19.94 -12.11
N PRO A 61 -0.37 -19.09 -12.17
CA PRO A 61 -1.19 -18.76 -11.01
C PRO A 61 -1.85 -19.99 -10.37
N PHE A 62 -2.13 -19.91 -9.05
CA PHE A 62 -2.94 -20.91 -8.30
C PHE A 62 -2.38 -22.33 -8.31
N THR A 63 -1.07 -22.43 -8.38
CA THR A 63 -0.33 -23.69 -8.26
C THR A 63 0.55 -23.68 -7.02
N VAL A 64 1.03 -24.86 -6.62
CA VAL A 64 1.84 -25.08 -5.42
C VAL A 64 3.12 -25.81 -5.82
N PRO A 65 4.28 -25.53 -5.19
CA PRO A 65 5.48 -26.37 -5.36
C PRO A 65 5.16 -27.86 -5.18
N GLY A 66 5.67 -28.68 -6.10
CA GLY A 66 5.38 -30.11 -6.20
C GLY A 66 4.17 -30.47 -7.09
N ASP A 67 3.38 -29.51 -7.57
CA ASP A 67 2.33 -29.78 -8.55
C ASP A 67 2.93 -30.27 -9.87
N GLU A 68 2.40 -31.37 -10.40
CA GLU A 68 2.64 -31.83 -11.78
C GLU A 68 1.43 -31.51 -12.63
N ILE A 69 1.62 -30.69 -13.67
CA ILE A 69 0.52 -30.11 -14.42
C ILE A 69 0.80 -30.13 -15.92
N ASP A 70 -0.26 -30.30 -16.70
CA ASP A 70 -0.28 -29.91 -18.09
C ASP A 70 -0.74 -28.46 -18.17
N VAL A 71 0.02 -27.62 -18.87
CA VAL A 71 -0.22 -26.18 -19.00
C VAL A 71 -0.40 -25.78 -20.45
N GLU A 72 -1.05 -24.65 -20.67
CA GLU A 72 -0.98 -23.93 -21.95
C GLU A 72 -0.12 -22.69 -21.76
N ILE A 73 0.92 -22.54 -22.58
CA ILE A 73 1.82 -21.40 -22.57
C ILE A 73 1.18 -20.24 -23.34
N GLY A 74 1.18 -19.07 -22.71
CA GLY A 74 0.66 -17.81 -23.20
C GLY A 74 1.77 -16.79 -23.52
N PRO A 75 1.48 -15.49 -23.40
CA PRO A 75 2.39 -14.43 -23.84
C PRO A 75 3.62 -14.29 -22.92
N PRO A 76 4.70 -13.65 -23.43
CA PRO A 76 5.84 -13.28 -22.62
C PRO A 76 5.44 -12.41 -21.42
N ARG A 77 6.10 -12.64 -20.29
CA ARG A 77 5.90 -11.91 -19.04
C ARG A 77 7.18 -11.87 -18.21
N GLY A 78 7.76 -10.69 -18.07
CA GLY A 78 9.04 -10.53 -17.37
C GLY A 78 10.15 -11.29 -18.11
N ASP A 79 10.86 -12.15 -17.39
CA ASP A 79 11.93 -13.04 -17.88
C ASP A 79 11.42 -14.39 -18.41
N GLY A 80 10.10 -14.60 -18.47
CA GLY A 80 9.50 -15.86 -18.89
C GLY A 80 8.18 -15.66 -19.63
N PHE A 81 7.26 -16.61 -19.45
CA PHE A 81 5.95 -16.63 -20.08
C PHE A 81 4.85 -16.82 -19.04
N GLU A 82 3.70 -16.21 -19.26
CA GLU A 82 2.48 -16.58 -18.53
C GLU A 82 1.99 -17.94 -19.02
N ALA A 83 1.53 -18.79 -18.11
CA ALA A 83 0.91 -20.05 -18.45
C ALA A 83 -0.28 -20.32 -17.54
N ARG A 84 -1.24 -21.12 -18.03
CA ARG A 84 -2.44 -21.51 -17.29
C ARG A 84 -2.54 -23.02 -17.18
N VAL A 85 -3.06 -23.50 -16.07
CA VAL A 85 -3.28 -24.93 -15.85
C VAL A 85 -4.37 -25.43 -16.81
N ARG A 86 -4.07 -26.49 -17.55
CA ARG A 86 -5.06 -27.24 -18.33
C ARG A 86 -5.60 -28.41 -17.53
N SER A 87 -4.73 -29.16 -16.87
CA SER A 87 -5.07 -30.28 -16.00
C SER A 87 -3.98 -30.54 -14.97
N PHE A 88 -4.38 -31.04 -13.80
CA PHE A 88 -3.44 -31.57 -12.81
C PHE A 88 -3.21 -33.05 -13.09
N VAL A 89 -1.93 -33.43 -13.23
CA VAL A 89 -1.50 -34.84 -13.25
C VAL A 89 -1.43 -35.33 -11.82
N THR A 90 -0.70 -34.59 -10.97
CA THR A 90 -0.59 -34.83 -9.54
C THR A 90 -0.70 -33.49 -8.80
N LYS A 91 -1.55 -33.45 -7.76
CA LYS A 91 -1.70 -32.29 -6.88
C LYS A 91 -0.84 -32.46 -5.63
N ALA A 92 0.03 -31.49 -5.37
CA ALA A 92 0.71 -31.35 -4.08
C ALA A 92 -0.30 -30.98 -2.96
N PRO A 93 0.07 -31.21 -1.68
CA PRO A 93 -0.71 -30.78 -0.53
C PRO A 93 -1.01 -29.27 -0.58
N ARG A 94 -2.27 -28.92 -0.28
CA ARG A 94 -2.81 -27.56 -0.41
C ARG A 94 -3.79 -27.24 0.72
N GLY A 95 -3.89 -25.96 1.05
CA GLY A 95 -4.92 -25.44 1.94
C GLY A 95 -6.25 -25.21 1.22
N GLU A 96 -7.31 -24.99 2.01
CA GLU A 96 -8.62 -24.60 1.49
C GLU A 96 -8.76 -23.08 1.45
N ALA A 97 -9.14 -22.54 0.29
CA ALA A 97 -9.39 -21.12 0.14
C ALA A 97 -10.69 -20.73 0.88
N PHE A 98 -10.58 -19.89 1.89
CA PHE A 98 -11.71 -19.47 2.73
C PHE A 98 -12.54 -18.34 2.11
N CYS A 99 -12.02 -17.63 1.09
CA CYS A 99 -12.74 -16.56 0.42
C CYS A 99 -13.34 -17.05 -0.89
N ARG A 100 -14.67 -16.95 -1.03
CA ARG A 100 -15.38 -17.30 -2.28
C ARG A 100 -14.96 -16.49 -3.51
N HIS A 101 -14.34 -15.34 -3.31
CA HIS A 101 -13.84 -14.48 -4.39
C HIS A 101 -12.38 -14.77 -4.76
N PHE A 102 -11.72 -15.72 -4.07
CA PHE A 102 -10.36 -16.11 -4.39
C PHE A 102 -10.27 -16.61 -5.85
N GLU A 103 -9.10 -16.50 -6.44
CA GLU A 103 -8.82 -16.71 -7.87
C GLU A 103 -9.30 -15.61 -8.83
N ILE A 104 -10.40 -14.91 -8.50
CA ILE A 104 -10.95 -13.82 -9.32
C ILE A 104 -10.51 -12.46 -8.76
N CYS A 105 -10.73 -12.22 -7.48
CA CYS A 105 -10.35 -10.98 -6.80
C CYS A 105 -8.82 -10.81 -6.77
N GLY A 106 -8.34 -9.63 -7.16
CA GLY A 106 -6.91 -9.30 -7.17
C GLY A 106 -6.29 -9.06 -5.78
N GLY A 107 -7.06 -9.15 -4.70
CA GLY A 107 -6.61 -8.86 -3.35
C GLY A 107 -5.71 -9.95 -2.73
N CYS A 108 -6.00 -11.23 -2.99
CA CYS A 108 -5.27 -12.37 -2.44
C CYS A 108 -4.56 -13.15 -3.55
N ALA A 109 -3.32 -13.57 -3.30
CA ALA A 109 -2.49 -14.30 -4.24
C ALA A 109 -2.51 -15.81 -4.01
N VAL A 110 -2.57 -16.27 -2.75
CA VAL A 110 -2.13 -17.63 -2.37
C VAL A 110 -2.95 -18.32 -1.25
N GLN A 111 -4.27 -18.11 -1.16
CA GLN A 111 -5.09 -18.75 -0.12
C GLN A 111 -5.09 -20.29 -0.17
N HIS A 112 -4.70 -20.88 -1.30
CA HIS A 112 -4.60 -22.32 -1.52
C HIS A 112 -3.33 -22.96 -0.97
N LEU A 113 -2.39 -22.19 -0.40
CA LEU A 113 -1.18 -22.77 0.19
C LEU A 113 -1.46 -23.42 1.54
N THR A 114 -0.66 -24.45 1.86
CA THR A 114 -0.50 -24.89 3.24
C THR A 114 0.25 -23.82 4.03
N GLU A 115 0.14 -23.84 5.36
CA GLU A 115 0.85 -22.91 6.23
C GLU A 115 2.37 -22.93 6.01
N ALA A 116 2.95 -24.13 5.87
CA ALA A 116 4.38 -24.29 5.62
C ALA A 116 4.83 -23.60 4.31
N HIS A 117 4.13 -23.86 3.19
CA HIS A 117 4.44 -23.21 1.91
C HIS A 117 4.21 -21.69 1.96
N TYR A 118 3.21 -21.25 2.73
CA TYR A 118 2.92 -19.82 2.89
C TYR A 118 4.07 -19.07 3.59
N ILE A 119 4.54 -19.61 4.72
CA ILE A 119 5.66 -19.03 5.49
C ILE A 119 6.95 -19.05 4.67
N GLU A 120 7.25 -20.18 4.02
CA GLU A 120 8.41 -20.31 3.13
C GLU A 120 8.38 -19.28 2.01
N TRP A 121 7.23 -19.13 1.34
CA TRP A 121 7.07 -18.16 0.26
C TRP A 121 7.26 -16.72 0.74
N LYS A 122 6.60 -16.32 1.83
CA LYS A 122 6.73 -14.96 2.39
C LYS A 122 8.17 -14.64 2.76
N ARG A 123 8.85 -15.52 3.50
CA ARG A 123 10.28 -15.36 3.81
C ARG A 123 11.14 -15.33 2.55
N GLY A 124 10.83 -16.19 1.58
CA GLY A 124 11.51 -16.29 0.30
C GLY A 124 11.48 -14.99 -0.51
N ILE A 125 10.41 -14.20 -0.45
CA ILE A 125 10.34 -12.88 -1.11
C ILE A 125 11.46 -11.97 -0.62
N LEU A 126 11.69 -11.93 0.70
CA LEU A 126 12.73 -11.11 1.31
C LEU A 126 14.13 -11.65 1.03
N ILE A 127 14.33 -12.97 1.21
CA ILE A 127 15.61 -13.64 0.95
C ILE A 127 16.07 -13.40 -0.49
N GLN A 128 15.17 -13.56 -1.47
CA GLN A 128 15.47 -13.30 -2.88
C GLN A 128 15.77 -11.82 -3.16
N ALA A 129 15.13 -10.88 -2.46
CA ALA A 129 15.40 -9.46 -2.63
C ALA A 129 16.80 -9.09 -2.12
N LEU A 130 17.18 -9.62 -0.95
CA LEU A 130 18.50 -9.43 -0.34
C LEU A 130 19.61 -10.04 -1.20
N SER A 131 19.44 -11.30 -1.64
CA SER A 131 20.47 -12.01 -2.41
C SER A 131 20.78 -11.34 -3.75
N ARG A 132 19.77 -10.76 -4.42
CA ARG A 132 19.95 -9.95 -5.65
C ARG A 132 20.82 -8.72 -5.46
N ARG A 133 20.99 -8.26 -4.22
CA ARG A 133 21.88 -7.16 -3.84
C ARG A 133 23.19 -7.64 -3.20
N GLY A 134 23.47 -8.94 -3.28
CA GLY A 134 24.65 -9.56 -2.66
C GLY A 134 24.61 -9.56 -1.14
N LEU A 135 23.43 -9.43 -0.53
CA LEU A 135 23.25 -9.43 0.92
C LEU A 135 22.84 -10.83 1.39
N MET A 136 23.61 -11.39 2.31
CA MET A 136 23.36 -12.67 2.96
C MET A 136 23.06 -12.41 4.44
N LEU A 137 21.86 -11.91 4.73
CA LEU A 137 21.43 -11.57 6.09
C LEU A 137 20.56 -12.68 6.68
N ASP A 138 20.60 -12.81 8.00
CA ASP A 138 19.64 -13.65 8.70
C ASP A 138 18.23 -13.06 8.57
N VAL A 139 17.26 -13.93 8.28
CA VAL A 139 15.85 -13.57 8.15
C VAL A 139 15.10 -14.28 9.27
N LEU A 140 14.53 -13.49 10.17
CA LEU A 140 13.80 -13.98 11.31
C LEU A 140 12.46 -14.62 10.91
N ASP A 141 11.81 -15.24 11.89
CA ASP A 141 10.48 -15.81 11.72
C ASP A 141 9.44 -14.78 11.29
N LEU A 142 8.48 -15.24 10.47
CA LEU A 142 7.45 -14.39 9.90
C LEU A 142 6.47 -13.95 11.00
N ALA A 143 6.51 -12.68 11.37
CA ALA A 143 5.52 -12.09 12.24
C ALA A 143 4.24 -11.81 11.42
N SER A 144 3.15 -12.51 11.70
CA SER A 144 1.90 -12.41 10.93
C SER A 144 0.77 -11.83 11.76
N VAL A 145 -0.12 -11.07 11.12
CA VAL A 145 -1.30 -10.48 11.77
C VAL A 145 -2.52 -11.41 11.64
N PRO A 146 -3.53 -11.28 12.52
CA PRO A 146 -4.78 -12.02 12.37
C PRO A 146 -5.45 -11.72 11.04
N ARG A 147 -6.14 -12.73 10.50
CA ARG A 147 -6.73 -12.68 9.16
C ARG A 147 -7.69 -11.50 8.99
N ASP A 148 -8.58 -11.31 9.94
CA ASP A 148 -9.69 -10.34 9.93
C ASP A 148 -9.31 -8.96 10.52
N ALA A 149 -8.02 -8.64 10.61
CA ALA A 149 -7.54 -7.44 11.28
C ALA A 149 -7.46 -6.19 10.39
N ARG A 150 -7.78 -6.27 9.09
CA ARG A 150 -7.62 -5.12 8.19
C ARG A 150 -8.65 -4.05 8.47
N ARG A 151 -8.16 -2.93 9.01
CA ARG A 151 -8.96 -1.78 9.47
C ARG A 151 -8.99 -0.61 8.47
N ARG A 152 -8.32 -0.75 7.32
CA ARG A 152 -8.37 0.23 6.24
C ARG A 152 -8.42 -0.43 4.86
N VAL A 153 -9.29 0.10 4.01
CA VAL A 153 -9.57 -0.44 2.68
C VAL A 153 -10.04 0.64 1.73
N THR A 154 -9.82 0.45 0.43
CA THR A 154 -10.45 1.28 -0.61
C THR A 154 -11.27 0.37 -1.52
N PHE A 155 -12.58 0.56 -1.53
CA PHE A 155 -13.46 -0.13 -2.46
C PHE A 155 -13.55 0.65 -3.78
N GLN A 156 -13.69 -0.09 -4.87
CA GLN A 156 -14.15 0.45 -6.15
C GLN A 156 -15.66 0.22 -6.25
N ALA A 157 -16.38 1.27 -6.60
CA ALA A 157 -17.81 1.25 -6.78
C ALA A 157 -18.18 1.69 -8.19
N GLU A 158 -19.13 1.02 -8.82
CA GLU A 158 -19.68 1.35 -10.12
C GLU A 158 -21.19 1.19 -10.09
N ARG A 159 -21.92 2.17 -10.64
CA ARG A 159 -23.34 2.02 -10.93
C ARG A 159 -23.51 1.46 -12.33
N THR A 160 -24.10 0.28 -12.45
CA THR A 160 -24.39 -0.38 -13.73
C THR A 160 -25.88 -0.27 -14.06
N ASP A 161 -26.26 -0.69 -15.26
CA ASP A 161 -27.65 -0.85 -15.69
C ASP A 161 -28.42 -1.86 -14.82
N LYS A 162 -27.72 -2.83 -14.24
CA LYS A 162 -28.26 -3.93 -13.43
C LYS A 162 -28.17 -3.70 -11.91
N GLY A 163 -27.60 -2.58 -11.46
CA GLY A 163 -27.47 -2.27 -10.04
C GLY A 163 -26.13 -1.63 -9.69
N VAL A 164 -25.49 -2.11 -8.62
CA VAL A 164 -24.18 -1.64 -8.15
C VAL A 164 -23.21 -2.79 -8.11
N VAL A 165 -22.00 -2.54 -8.61
CA VAL A 165 -20.83 -3.39 -8.40
C VAL A 165 -19.93 -2.69 -7.37
N LEU A 166 -19.67 -3.36 -6.25
CA LEU A 166 -18.84 -2.85 -5.16
C LEU A 166 -17.82 -3.92 -4.77
N GLY A 167 -16.54 -3.58 -4.83
CA GLY A 167 -15.47 -4.47 -4.39
C GLY A 167 -14.09 -4.06 -4.86
N PHE A 168 -13.33 -4.99 -5.42
CA PHE A 168 -11.92 -4.81 -5.77
C PHE A 168 -11.66 -5.09 -7.25
N ALA A 169 -10.51 -4.64 -7.75
CA ALA A 169 -10.08 -5.02 -9.09
C ALA A 169 -9.86 -6.54 -9.20
N GLU A 170 -10.27 -7.10 -10.33
CA GLU A 170 -9.94 -8.46 -10.73
C GLU A 170 -8.42 -8.65 -10.87
N ARG A 171 -7.93 -9.86 -10.62
CA ARG A 171 -6.51 -10.19 -10.78
C ARG A 171 -6.07 -9.85 -12.21
N ARG A 172 -5.08 -8.96 -12.33
CA ARG A 172 -4.54 -8.48 -13.63
C ARG A 172 -5.61 -7.87 -14.55
N GLY A 173 -6.68 -7.30 -13.99
CA GLY A 173 -7.77 -6.68 -14.73
C GLY A 173 -8.21 -5.35 -14.15
N HIS A 174 -9.08 -4.66 -14.88
CA HIS A 174 -9.71 -3.40 -14.46
C HIS A 174 -11.21 -3.56 -14.14
N ARG A 175 -11.74 -4.78 -14.28
CA ARG A 175 -13.11 -5.10 -13.90
C ARG A 175 -13.20 -5.19 -12.38
N ILE A 176 -14.30 -4.71 -11.82
CA ILE A 176 -14.56 -4.80 -10.39
C ILE A 176 -15.20 -6.17 -10.12
N VAL A 177 -14.62 -6.90 -9.18
CA VAL A 177 -15.20 -8.11 -8.60
C VAL A 177 -16.16 -7.65 -7.52
N ASP A 178 -17.44 -7.91 -7.75
CA ASP A 178 -18.49 -7.64 -6.77
C ASP A 178 -18.32 -8.56 -5.57
N ILE A 179 -18.25 -8.00 -4.35
CA ILE A 179 -18.05 -8.78 -3.13
C ILE A 179 -19.25 -8.67 -2.18
N ASP A 180 -19.61 -9.77 -1.54
CA ASP A 180 -20.58 -9.81 -0.43
C ASP A 180 -19.90 -9.66 0.94
N ALA A 181 -18.66 -10.16 1.06
CA ALA A 181 -17.80 -9.98 2.22
C ALA A 181 -16.31 -10.15 1.83
N CYS A 182 -15.42 -9.59 2.64
CA CYS A 182 -13.99 -9.86 2.58
C CYS A 182 -13.53 -10.38 3.95
N PRO A 183 -13.14 -11.67 4.07
CA PRO A 183 -12.70 -12.25 5.35
C PRO A 183 -11.41 -11.65 5.91
N LEU A 184 -10.74 -10.76 5.17
CA LEU A 184 -9.56 -10.05 5.65
C LEU A 184 -9.90 -8.74 6.39
N LEU A 185 -11.09 -8.19 6.15
CA LEU A 185 -11.51 -6.92 6.74
C LEU A 185 -12.10 -7.14 8.13
N LEU A 186 -11.98 -6.12 8.98
CA LEU A 186 -12.72 -6.06 10.24
C LEU A 186 -14.21 -6.31 9.99
N PRO A 187 -14.91 -7.03 10.89
CA PRO A 187 -16.35 -7.25 10.80
C PRO A 187 -17.15 -5.95 10.62
N ASP A 188 -16.78 -4.88 11.34
CA ASP A 188 -17.41 -3.56 11.22
C ASP A 188 -17.35 -3.01 9.79
N ILE A 189 -16.24 -3.22 9.07
CA ILE A 189 -16.11 -2.75 7.69
C ILE A 189 -16.96 -3.62 6.74
N ASN A 190 -17.01 -4.94 6.96
CA ASN A 190 -17.89 -5.81 6.19
C ASN A 190 -19.36 -5.44 6.39
N ALA A 191 -19.77 -5.06 7.61
CA ALA A 191 -21.13 -4.63 7.91
C ALA A 191 -21.55 -3.35 7.16
N LEU A 192 -20.60 -2.54 6.68
CA LEU A 192 -20.89 -1.34 5.88
C LEU A 192 -21.21 -1.62 4.42
N LEU A 193 -20.91 -2.82 3.89
CA LEU A 193 -21.07 -3.12 2.46
C LEU A 193 -22.49 -2.83 1.93
N PRO A 194 -23.59 -3.19 2.61
CA PRO A 194 -24.94 -2.83 2.16
C PRO A 194 -25.15 -1.30 2.13
N LEU A 195 -24.70 -0.57 3.15
CA LEU A 195 -24.82 0.88 3.22
C LEU A 195 -24.00 1.59 2.13
N LEU A 196 -22.82 1.07 1.81
CA LEU A 196 -21.97 1.59 0.74
C LEU A 196 -22.62 1.35 -0.64
N ARG A 197 -23.35 0.25 -0.82
CA ARG A 197 -24.14 0.00 -2.03
C ARG A 197 -25.28 1.00 -2.17
N ASP A 198 -26.04 1.24 -1.10
CA ASP A 198 -27.10 2.27 -1.06
C ASP A 198 -26.54 3.66 -1.38
N LEU A 199 -25.40 4.01 -0.77
CA LEU A 199 -24.71 5.27 -1.01
C LEU A 199 -24.30 5.41 -2.49
N THR A 200 -23.76 4.33 -3.07
CA THR A 200 -23.38 4.29 -4.48
C THR A 200 -24.61 4.49 -5.39
N VAL A 201 -25.75 3.88 -5.04
CA VAL A 201 -27.01 4.09 -5.77
C VAL A 201 -27.44 5.55 -5.73
N ALA A 202 -27.36 6.19 -4.58
CA ALA A 202 -27.82 7.57 -4.43
C ALA A 202 -26.87 8.60 -5.09
N MET A 203 -25.57 8.31 -5.14
CA MET A 203 -24.55 9.25 -5.61
C MET A 203 -24.18 9.13 -7.09
N LEU A 204 -24.36 7.95 -7.70
CA LEU A 204 -23.83 7.65 -9.03
C LEU A 204 -24.95 7.41 -10.05
N GLN A 205 -24.76 7.97 -11.24
CA GLN A 205 -25.52 7.62 -12.43
C GLN A 205 -24.95 6.37 -13.10
N THR A 206 -25.76 5.69 -13.93
CA THR A 206 -25.32 4.50 -14.68
C THR A 206 -24.08 4.79 -15.52
N GLY A 207 -23.05 3.96 -15.36
CA GLY A 207 -21.74 4.08 -15.99
C GLY A 207 -20.71 4.88 -15.18
N GLU A 208 -21.12 5.50 -14.07
CA GLU A 208 -20.21 6.25 -13.21
C GLU A 208 -19.53 5.36 -12.17
N ARG A 209 -18.34 5.79 -11.76
CA ARG A 209 -17.50 5.12 -10.77
C ARG A 209 -17.10 6.05 -9.64
N ALA A 210 -16.79 5.47 -8.49
CA ALA A 210 -16.17 6.13 -7.35
C ALA A 210 -15.19 5.20 -6.65
N ARG A 211 -14.28 5.77 -5.87
CA ARG A 211 -13.51 5.02 -4.86
C ARG A 211 -13.99 5.42 -3.47
N LEU A 212 -14.15 4.43 -2.60
CA LEU A 212 -14.64 4.61 -1.24
C LEU A 212 -13.53 4.14 -0.30
N ALA A 213 -12.71 5.07 0.19
CA ALA A 213 -11.65 4.78 1.14
C ALA A 213 -12.23 4.81 2.55
N VAL A 214 -12.20 3.66 3.22
CA VAL A 214 -12.77 3.44 4.55
C VAL A 214 -11.64 3.13 5.52
N ALA A 215 -11.63 3.82 6.66
CA ALA A 215 -10.71 3.58 7.76
C ALA A 215 -11.49 3.48 9.07
N ARG A 216 -11.15 2.48 9.88
CA ARG A 216 -11.72 2.22 11.20
C ARG A 216 -10.64 2.49 12.24
N MET A 217 -10.83 3.54 13.03
CA MET A 217 -9.97 3.89 14.16
C MET A 217 -10.49 3.21 15.43
N GLU A 218 -9.59 2.67 16.24
CA GLU A 218 -9.94 2.26 17.60
C GLU A 218 -10.13 3.52 18.46
N GLY A 219 -11.07 3.47 19.40
CA GLY A 219 -11.32 4.58 20.31
C GLY A 219 -12.32 4.22 21.41
N PRO A 220 -12.24 4.89 22.57
CA PRO A 220 -12.96 4.52 23.80
C PRO A 220 -14.48 4.54 23.71
N GLU A 221 -15.08 5.24 22.73
CA GLU A 221 -16.54 5.33 22.54
C GLU A 221 -17.08 4.43 21.41
N GLY A 222 -16.39 3.32 21.10
CA GLY A 222 -16.78 2.40 20.02
C GLY A 222 -16.10 2.70 18.69
N GLY A 223 -15.06 3.53 18.71
CA GLY A 223 -14.14 3.86 17.62
C GLY A 223 -14.74 4.53 16.36
N ALA A 224 -13.92 5.33 15.69
CA ALA A 224 -14.35 6.23 14.64
C ALA A 224 -14.22 5.58 13.25
N LEU A 225 -15.26 5.73 12.43
CA LEU A 225 -15.21 5.42 11.00
C LEU A 225 -14.96 6.70 10.20
N ASP A 226 -13.90 6.70 9.39
CA ASP A 226 -13.59 7.76 8.42
C ASP A 226 -13.83 7.24 7.01
N LEU A 227 -14.66 7.94 6.24
CA LEU A 227 -14.94 7.65 4.83
C LEU A 227 -14.44 8.81 3.97
N VAL A 228 -13.66 8.51 2.95
CA VAL A 228 -13.33 9.44 1.86
C VAL A 228 -13.91 8.90 0.56
N VAL A 229 -14.82 9.65 -0.04
CA VAL A 229 -15.31 9.38 -1.39
C VAL A 229 -14.46 10.13 -2.39
N GLU A 230 -13.83 9.41 -3.31
CA GLU A 230 -13.00 9.99 -4.36
C GLU A 230 -13.71 9.93 -5.71
N ARG A 231 -13.86 11.11 -6.34
CA ARG A 231 -14.41 11.29 -7.69
C ARG A 231 -13.66 12.40 -8.42
N ASP A 232 -13.84 12.47 -9.73
CA ASP A 232 -13.21 13.45 -10.62
C ASP A 232 -13.96 14.80 -10.68
N ARG A 233 -14.94 15.01 -9.80
CA ARG A 233 -15.84 16.17 -9.78
C ARG A 233 -16.25 16.52 -8.35
N GLU A 234 -16.80 17.71 -8.15
CA GLU A 234 -17.41 18.14 -6.89
C GLU A 234 -18.73 17.39 -6.60
N PRO A 235 -19.13 17.23 -5.33
CA PRO A 235 -20.39 16.60 -4.98
C PRO A 235 -21.57 17.55 -5.26
N ASP A 236 -22.56 17.05 -6.01
CA ASP A 236 -23.85 17.73 -6.20
C ASP A 236 -24.75 17.59 -4.96
N LEU A 237 -25.93 18.22 -5.00
CA LEU A 237 -26.87 18.20 -3.88
C LEU A 237 -27.30 16.78 -3.51
N ALA A 238 -27.61 15.94 -4.50
CA ALA A 238 -28.03 14.56 -4.29
C ALA A 238 -26.93 13.75 -3.58
N ALA A 239 -25.67 13.92 -4.00
CA ALA A 239 -24.55 13.30 -3.34
C ALA A 239 -24.36 13.79 -1.90
N ARG A 240 -24.49 15.10 -1.65
CA ARG A 240 -24.40 15.66 -0.29
C ARG A 240 -25.50 15.13 0.63
N GLU A 241 -26.75 15.05 0.15
CA GLU A 241 -27.88 14.48 0.89
C GLU A 241 -27.66 12.99 1.20
N ALA A 242 -27.18 12.22 0.22
CA ALA A 242 -26.86 10.81 0.38
C ALA A 242 -25.76 10.57 1.41
N LEU A 243 -24.71 11.40 1.41
CA LEU A 243 -23.61 11.32 2.38
C LEU A 243 -24.10 11.66 3.79
N ALA A 244 -24.98 12.65 3.94
CA ALA A 244 -25.58 12.98 5.23
C ALA A 244 -26.46 11.84 5.76
N ASP A 245 -27.21 11.14 4.90
CA ASP A 245 -27.97 9.96 5.29
C ASP A 245 -27.09 8.78 5.69
N PHE A 246 -26.05 8.52 4.89
CA PHE A 246 -25.05 7.50 5.22
C PHE A 246 -24.40 7.78 6.58
N ALA A 247 -24.03 9.03 6.88
CA ALA A 247 -23.43 9.40 8.16
C ALA A 247 -24.29 8.97 9.35
N ARG A 248 -25.60 9.22 9.29
CA ARG A 248 -26.56 8.84 10.34
C ARG A 248 -26.70 7.32 10.49
N ARG A 249 -26.69 6.57 9.38
CA ARG A 249 -26.91 5.12 9.36
C ARG A 249 -25.65 4.29 9.68
N SER A 250 -24.48 4.82 9.38
CA SER A 250 -23.19 4.13 9.51
C SER A 250 -22.43 4.46 10.79
N ASN A 251 -22.90 5.47 11.56
CA ASN A 251 -22.16 6.06 12.66
C ASN A 251 -20.75 6.54 12.24
N ALA A 252 -20.63 7.08 11.03
CA ALA A 252 -19.38 7.63 10.53
C ALA A 252 -18.98 8.87 11.34
N ALA A 253 -17.77 8.86 11.91
CA ALA A 253 -17.22 10.02 12.60
C ALA A 253 -16.97 11.17 11.62
N ARG A 254 -16.48 10.83 10.42
CA ARG A 254 -16.27 11.80 9.35
C ARG A 254 -16.51 11.18 7.98
N ILE A 255 -17.07 12.00 7.09
CA ILE A 255 -17.19 11.73 5.67
C ILE A 255 -16.61 12.92 4.92
N SER A 256 -15.65 12.64 4.05
CA SER A 256 -15.01 13.64 3.21
C SER A 256 -15.16 13.29 1.73
N TRP A 257 -15.11 14.31 0.90
CA TRP A 257 -15.08 14.19 -0.55
C TRP A 257 -13.74 14.63 -1.10
N ARG A 258 -13.12 13.81 -1.95
CA ARG A 258 -11.95 14.17 -2.73
C ARG A 258 -12.34 14.33 -4.20
N ASP A 259 -12.14 15.53 -4.74
CA ASP A 259 -12.42 15.83 -6.14
C ASP A 259 -11.23 15.52 -7.09
N GLY A 260 -11.41 15.82 -8.37
CA GLY A 260 -10.38 15.62 -9.40
C GLY A 260 -9.16 16.53 -9.27
N ALA A 261 -9.27 17.63 -8.52
CA ALA A 261 -8.14 18.51 -8.18
C ALA A 261 -7.36 17.99 -6.95
N GLY A 262 -7.88 16.94 -6.29
CA GLY A 262 -7.29 16.35 -5.08
C GLY A 262 -7.66 17.10 -3.80
N ILE A 263 -8.55 18.11 -3.88
CA ILE A 263 -9.04 18.87 -2.74
C ILE A 263 -9.92 17.94 -1.92
N VAL A 264 -9.71 17.92 -0.60
CA VAL A 264 -10.51 17.11 0.33
C VAL A 264 -11.38 18.02 1.18
N GLU A 265 -12.70 17.93 1.00
CA GLU A 265 -13.72 18.67 1.74
C GLU A 265 -14.43 17.74 2.73
N PRO A 266 -14.44 18.02 4.04
CA PRO A 266 -15.34 17.34 4.97
C PRO A 266 -16.80 17.69 4.66
N VAL A 267 -17.62 16.69 4.32
CA VAL A 267 -19.06 16.85 4.04
C VAL A 267 -19.88 16.64 5.32
N ALA A 268 -19.46 15.70 6.17
CA ALA A 268 -20.02 15.47 7.48
C ALA A 268 -18.89 15.22 8.49
N HIS A 269 -18.95 15.87 9.64
CA HIS A 269 -17.99 15.68 10.73
C HIS A 269 -18.78 15.66 12.05
N ILE A 270 -18.98 14.46 12.58
CA ILE A 270 -19.78 14.21 13.78
C ILE A 270 -18.87 14.21 15.01
N THR A 271 -17.78 13.44 14.95
CA THR A 271 -16.78 13.33 16.00
C THR A 271 -15.37 13.35 15.41
N PRO A 272 -14.35 13.79 16.18
CA PRO A 272 -12.97 13.75 15.72
C PRO A 272 -12.54 12.34 15.33
N VAL A 273 -11.91 12.22 14.16
CA VAL A 273 -11.20 10.99 13.76
C VAL A 273 -9.82 11.04 14.39
N ALA A 274 -9.67 10.39 15.54
CA ALA A 274 -8.41 10.37 16.28
C ALA A 274 -7.80 8.96 16.33
N ALA A 275 -6.48 8.90 16.38
CA ALA A 275 -5.71 7.69 16.64
C ALA A 275 -4.91 7.84 17.93
N GLU A 276 -4.82 6.76 18.69
CA GLU A 276 -4.00 6.69 19.89
C GLU A 276 -2.61 6.17 19.52
N PHE A 277 -1.61 7.03 19.65
CA PHE A 277 -0.20 6.69 19.43
C PHE A 277 0.54 6.81 20.77
N GLY A 278 0.59 5.70 21.50
CA GLY A 278 1.20 5.66 22.83
C GLY A 278 0.54 6.67 23.79
N PRO A 279 1.27 7.69 24.29
CA PRO A 279 0.70 8.70 25.19
C PRO A 279 -0.11 9.80 24.48
N ALA A 280 -0.22 9.77 23.14
CA ALA A 280 -0.84 10.84 22.38
C ALA A 280 -2.12 10.42 21.67
N VAL A 281 -3.11 11.31 21.74
CA VAL A 281 -4.32 11.24 20.92
C VAL A 281 -4.15 12.25 19.79
N VAL A 282 -4.06 11.75 18.56
CA VAL A 282 -3.79 12.56 17.36
C VAL A 282 -5.02 12.57 16.47
N GLU A 283 -5.61 13.74 16.27
CA GLU A 283 -6.68 13.93 15.29
C GLU A 283 -6.09 13.89 13.88
N LEU A 284 -6.52 12.92 13.08
CA LEU A 284 -5.99 12.67 11.75
C LEU A 284 -6.72 13.52 10.70
N PRO A 285 -6.02 14.11 9.71
CA PRO A 285 -6.68 14.78 8.59
C PRO A 285 -7.48 13.78 7.74
N PRO A 286 -8.45 14.24 6.94
CA PRO A 286 -9.19 13.41 5.99
C PRO A 286 -8.31 12.52 5.12
N GLY A 287 -8.52 11.20 5.19
CA GLY A 287 -7.73 10.24 4.42
C GLY A 287 -6.26 10.11 4.87
N GLY A 288 -5.93 10.65 6.05
CA GLY A 288 -4.62 10.52 6.67
C GLY A 288 -4.19 9.06 6.77
N PHE A 289 -2.90 8.81 6.54
CA PHE A 289 -2.37 7.45 6.57
C PHE A 289 -2.41 6.87 7.99
N MET A 290 -2.75 5.58 8.07
CA MET A 290 -2.67 4.75 9.28
C MET A 290 -2.23 3.35 8.87
N GLN A 291 -1.65 2.61 9.81
CA GLN A 291 -1.24 1.23 9.59
C GLN A 291 -2.45 0.35 9.25
N PRO A 292 -2.35 -0.55 8.25
CA PRO A 292 -3.43 -1.43 7.78
C PRO A 292 -4.09 -2.28 8.86
N THR A 293 -3.35 -2.64 9.91
CA THR A 293 -3.83 -3.43 11.05
C THR A 293 -3.25 -2.87 12.34
N THR A 294 -3.97 -3.01 13.46
CA THR A 294 -3.44 -2.66 14.79
C THR A 294 -2.29 -3.61 15.16
N ALA A 295 -2.49 -4.92 15.05
CA ALA A 295 -1.45 -5.92 15.36
C ALA A 295 -0.14 -5.70 14.58
N GLY A 296 -0.23 -5.33 13.30
CA GLY A 296 0.94 -5.00 12.49
C GLY A 296 1.68 -3.76 12.98
N GLU A 297 0.93 -2.71 13.34
CA GLU A 297 1.48 -1.51 13.97
C GLU A 297 2.23 -1.85 15.26
N GLU A 298 1.70 -2.74 16.10
CA GLU A 298 2.34 -3.15 17.34
C GLU A 298 3.64 -3.93 17.10
N ILE A 299 3.67 -4.83 16.11
CA ILE A 299 4.87 -5.57 15.72
C ILE A 299 5.97 -4.59 15.28
N LEU A 300 5.63 -3.66 14.38
CA LEU A 300 6.58 -2.64 13.90
C LEU A 300 7.08 -1.76 15.04
N ARG A 301 6.17 -1.28 15.89
CA ARG A 301 6.48 -0.45 17.05
C ARG A 301 7.45 -1.15 18.00
N ASN A 302 7.21 -2.43 18.30
CA ASN A 302 8.08 -3.21 19.18
C ASN A 302 9.47 -3.43 18.56
N ALA A 303 9.54 -3.74 17.26
CA ALA A 303 10.81 -3.88 16.55
C ALA A 303 11.60 -2.57 16.52
N ILE A 304 10.93 -1.44 16.30
CA ILE A 304 11.55 -0.11 16.35
C ILE A 304 12.07 0.20 17.76
N LEU A 305 11.24 0.01 18.80
CA LEU A 305 11.62 0.30 20.19
C LEU A 305 12.84 -0.51 20.62
N ALA A 306 12.89 -1.80 20.29
CA ALA A 306 14.07 -2.64 20.52
C ALA A 306 15.29 -2.13 19.72
N GLY A 307 15.07 -1.67 18.50
CA GLY A 307 16.11 -1.15 17.63
C GLY A 307 16.67 0.21 18.02
N VAL A 308 16.06 0.96 18.94
CA VAL A 308 16.54 2.30 19.33
C VAL A 308 17.08 2.36 20.77
N GLU A 309 17.30 1.22 21.40
CA GLU A 309 17.81 1.18 22.77
C GLU A 309 19.13 1.98 22.90
N GLY A 310 19.18 2.86 23.90
CA GLY A 310 20.33 3.74 24.16
C GLY A 310 20.44 4.96 23.22
N ALA A 311 19.47 5.21 22.33
CA ALA A 311 19.46 6.42 21.50
C ALA A 311 19.25 7.70 22.34
N ALA A 312 19.97 8.77 22.01
CA ALA A 312 19.86 10.05 22.72
C ALA A 312 19.03 11.08 21.93
N ARG A 313 19.20 11.13 20.61
CA ARG A 313 18.50 12.02 19.67
C ARG A 313 18.18 11.26 18.39
N ILE A 314 16.90 11.13 18.11
CA ILE A 314 16.37 10.40 16.96
C ILE A 314 15.89 11.37 15.90
N ALA A 315 16.19 11.09 14.63
CA ALA A 315 15.44 11.61 13.50
C ALA A 315 14.50 10.51 12.97
N GLU A 316 13.19 10.72 13.06
CA GLU A 316 12.18 9.85 12.47
C GLU A 316 11.74 10.44 11.13
N LEU A 317 12.13 9.77 10.05
CA LEU A 317 11.89 10.24 8.70
C LEU A 317 10.75 9.45 8.09
N TYR A 318 9.86 10.16 7.38
CA TYR A 318 8.55 9.66 6.95
C TYR A 318 7.63 9.35 8.14
N ALA A 319 7.63 10.24 9.14
CA ALA A 319 6.97 10.02 10.43
C ALA A 319 5.42 9.95 10.36
N GLY A 320 4.81 10.37 9.25
CA GLY A 320 3.35 10.41 9.10
C GLY A 320 2.68 11.19 10.24
N ALA A 321 1.65 10.63 10.86
CA ALA A 321 0.97 11.26 12.00
C ALA A 321 1.68 11.02 13.36
N GLY A 322 2.86 10.39 13.34
CA GLY A 322 3.68 10.13 14.53
C GLY A 322 3.39 8.80 15.22
N THR A 323 3.01 7.77 14.46
CA THR A 323 2.72 6.42 15.00
C THR A 323 3.82 5.91 15.94
N PHE A 324 5.09 6.16 15.62
CA PHE A 324 6.22 5.79 16.47
C PHE A 324 6.74 6.97 17.30
N THR A 325 6.63 8.20 16.80
CA THR A 325 7.15 9.42 17.43
C THR A 325 6.85 9.53 18.92
N PHE A 326 5.60 9.30 19.33
CA PHE A 326 5.19 9.57 20.71
C PHE A 326 5.69 8.53 21.72
N VAL A 327 5.87 7.27 21.31
CA VAL A 327 6.50 6.26 22.17
C VAL A 327 8.00 6.48 22.27
N LEU A 328 8.64 6.92 21.18
CA LEU A 328 10.07 7.29 21.15
C LEU A 328 10.36 8.50 22.03
N ALA A 329 9.47 9.51 22.00
CA ALA A 329 9.59 10.74 22.78
C ALA A 329 9.52 10.52 24.30
N LYS A 330 9.05 9.37 24.77
CA LYS A 330 9.16 9.00 26.19
C LYS A 330 10.61 8.75 26.62
N MET A 331 11.46 8.31 25.69
CA MET A 331 12.83 7.89 25.95
C MET A 331 13.85 8.98 25.60
N CYS A 332 13.65 9.68 24.48
CA CYS A 332 14.65 10.60 23.93
C CYS A 332 14.01 11.78 23.19
N ARG A 333 14.84 12.68 22.64
CA ARG A 333 14.34 13.76 21.76
C ARG A 333 14.15 13.23 20.34
N VAL A 334 13.03 13.58 19.71
CA VAL A 334 12.67 13.14 18.37
C VAL A 334 12.49 14.33 17.44
N HIS A 335 13.15 14.28 16.29
CA HIS A 335 12.90 15.15 15.16
C HIS A 335 12.13 14.37 14.09
N ALA A 336 10.83 14.63 13.99
CA ALA A 336 9.92 13.97 13.06
C ALA A 336 9.82 14.76 11.76
N VAL A 337 10.04 14.10 10.63
CA VAL A 337 10.04 14.73 9.30
C VAL A 337 9.13 13.96 8.36
N ASP A 338 8.23 14.65 7.67
CA ASP A 338 7.35 14.05 6.66
C ASP A 338 7.01 15.04 5.55
N GLY A 339 6.59 14.55 4.38
CA GLY A 339 6.18 15.39 3.25
C GLY A 339 4.77 15.99 3.42
N ASP A 340 3.91 15.38 4.25
CA ASP A 340 2.53 15.81 4.42
C ASP A 340 2.37 16.87 5.53
N ALA A 341 2.09 18.10 5.11
CA ALA A 341 1.91 19.23 6.02
C ALA A 341 0.69 19.09 6.96
N ALA A 342 -0.34 18.35 6.57
CA ALA A 342 -1.50 18.12 7.43
C ALA A 342 -1.17 17.09 8.51
N LEU A 343 -0.45 16.02 8.17
CA LEU A 343 0.04 15.04 9.15
C LEU A 343 1.05 15.66 10.14
N MET A 344 1.98 16.48 9.67
CA MET A 344 2.94 17.17 10.55
C MET A 344 2.27 18.15 11.52
N ARG A 345 1.22 18.86 11.08
CA ARG A 345 0.42 19.70 11.97
C ARG A 345 -0.36 18.89 13.01
N ALA A 346 -0.94 17.76 12.61
CA ALA A 346 -1.61 16.84 13.52
C ALA A 346 -0.65 16.29 14.57
N LEU A 347 0.52 15.81 14.15
CA LEU A 347 1.59 15.31 15.03
C LEU A 347 2.04 16.39 16.02
N SER A 348 2.35 17.60 15.53
CA SER A 348 2.76 18.72 16.39
C SER A 348 1.70 19.09 17.43
N THR A 349 0.43 19.07 17.04
CA THR A 349 -0.69 19.34 17.95
C THR A 349 -0.82 18.25 19.00
N GLY A 350 -0.72 16.98 18.60
CA GLY A 350 -0.72 15.83 19.50
C GLY A 350 0.43 15.90 20.51
N ALA A 351 1.63 16.27 20.06
CA ALA A 351 2.80 16.42 20.93
C ALA A 351 2.59 17.51 21.99
N GLY A 352 2.00 18.64 21.61
CA GLY A 352 1.65 19.71 22.54
C GLY A 352 0.62 19.27 23.59
N ARG A 353 -0.47 18.63 23.14
CA ARG A 353 -1.55 18.15 24.02
C ARG A 353 -1.10 17.05 25.00
N SER A 354 -0.12 16.24 24.61
CA SER A 354 0.44 15.17 25.45
C SER A 354 1.62 15.60 26.33
N GLY A 355 1.94 16.89 26.41
CA GLY A 355 3.07 17.38 27.20
C GLY A 355 4.46 16.99 26.64
N LEU A 356 4.53 16.61 25.37
CA LEU A 356 5.74 16.17 24.67
C LEU A 356 6.36 17.27 23.78
N GLY A 357 5.80 18.48 23.76
CA GLY A 357 6.26 19.59 22.90
C GLY A 357 7.72 20.02 23.13
N GLY A 358 8.31 19.73 24.29
CA GLY A 358 9.75 19.96 24.55
C GLY A 358 10.67 18.83 24.09
N ARG A 359 10.11 17.71 23.63
CA ARG A 359 10.85 16.50 23.21
C ARG A 359 10.67 16.18 21.74
N VAL A 360 9.59 16.64 21.13
CA VAL A 360 9.26 16.40 19.72
C VAL A 360 9.36 17.71 18.94
N THR A 361 10.09 17.67 17.83
CA THR A 361 10.10 18.73 16.82
C THR A 361 9.60 18.15 15.51
N THR A 362 8.90 18.96 14.71
CA THR A 362 8.35 18.52 13.41
C THR A 362 8.90 19.36 12.27
N GLU A 363 9.06 18.75 11.10
CA GLU A 363 9.40 19.45 9.87
C GLU A 363 8.62 18.87 8.67
N THR A 364 7.95 19.75 7.91
CA THR A 364 7.38 19.35 6.63
C THR A 364 8.43 19.45 5.53
N ARG A 365 8.89 18.30 5.01
CA ARG A 365 9.92 18.23 3.98
C ARG A 365 9.67 17.02 3.06
N ASP A 366 9.69 17.28 1.76
CA ASP A 366 9.78 16.21 0.76
C ASP A 366 11.19 15.62 0.76
N LEU A 367 11.37 14.55 1.52
CA LEU A 367 12.64 13.83 1.67
C LEU A 367 13.11 13.13 0.39
N ALA A 368 12.21 12.88 -0.58
CA ALA A 368 12.59 12.29 -1.85
C ALA A 368 13.29 13.33 -2.76
N ALA A 369 12.85 14.59 -2.71
CA ALA A 369 13.49 15.68 -3.44
C ALA A 369 14.64 16.33 -2.66
N ARG A 370 14.45 16.52 -1.34
CA ARG A 370 15.32 17.26 -0.43
C ARG A 370 15.59 16.41 0.82
N PRO A 371 16.53 15.45 0.78
CA PRO A 371 16.89 14.70 1.98
C PRO A 371 17.52 15.61 3.04
N LEU A 372 17.53 15.17 4.30
CA LEU A 372 18.36 15.80 5.34
C LEU A 372 19.84 15.61 4.98
N LEU A 373 20.60 16.70 4.97
CA LEU A 373 22.02 16.70 4.67
C LEU A 373 22.86 16.29 5.90
N PRO A 374 24.12 15.87 5.72
CA PRO A 374 24.99 15.45 6.82
C PRO A 374 25.13 16.50 7.94
N GLY A 375 25.19 17.79 7.58
CA GLY A 375 25.28 18.88 8.56
C GLY A 375 24.01 19.06 9.40
N GLU A 376 22.84 18.67 8.87
CA GLU A 376 21.56 18.68 9.60
C GLU A 376 21.45 17.47 10.54
N LEU A 377 22.11 16.36 10.19
CA LEU A 377 22.17 15.13 10.98
C LEU A 377 23.28 15.12 12.06
N LYS A 378 24.07 16.19 12.19
CA LYS A 378 25.27 16.22 13.06
C LYS A 378 25.01 15.88 14.53
N ASP A 379 23.80 16.18 15.00
CA ASP A 379 23.35 16.00 16.38
C ASP A 379 22.50 14.72 16.58
N ILE A 380 22.31 13.94 15.52
CA ILE A 380 21.45 12.75 15.51
C ILE A 380 22.32 11.51 15.59
N ASP A 381 22.10 10.67 16.61
CA ASP A 381 22.80 9.39 16.74
C ASP A 381 22.04 8.22 16.10
N THR A 382 20.71 8.32 15.99
CA THR A 382 19.86 7.25 15.48
C THR A 382 18.84 7.80 14.48
N VAL A 383 18.72 7.17 13.31
CA VAL A 383 17.71 7.51 12.29
C VAL A 383 16.71 6.37 12.15
N ILE A 384 15.43 6.69 12.10
CA ILE A 384 14.35 5.75 11.75
C ILE A 384 13.84 6.11 10.35
N LEU A 385 13.68 5.11 9.50
CA LEU A 385 13.16 5.26 8.13
C LEU A 385 11.90 4.38 7.96
N ASP A 386 10.77 4.98 7.59
CA ASP A 386 9.58 4.24 7.10
C ASP A 386 9.09 4.80 5.75
N PRO A 387 9.90 4.67 4.68
CA PRO A 387 9.64 5.33 3.42
C PRO A 387 8.47 4.73 2.65
N PRO A 388 7.91 5.48 1.67
CA PRO A 388 6.99 4.90 0.69
C PRO A 388 7.65 3.78 -0.12
N ARG A 389 6.86 3.08 -0.95
CA ARG A 389 7.33 1.93 -1.77
C ARG A 389 8.55 2.20 -2.66
N ALA A 390 8.86 3.46 -2.97
CA ALA A 390 10.05 3.85 -3.72
C ALA A 390 11.37 3.70 -2.93
N GLY A 391 11.29 3.56 -1.60
CA GLY A 391 12.43 3.54 -0.68
C GLY A 391 12.95 4.93 -0.35
N ALA A 392 14.09 4.97 0.34
CA ALA A 392 14.72 6.16 0.90
C ALA A 392 16.13 6.42 0.31
N LEU A 393 16.39 5.99 -0.94
CA LEU A 393 17.73 5.98 -1.55
C LEU A 393 18.53 7.27 -1.31
N ARG A 394 17.94 8.43 -1.64
CA ARG A 394 18.64 9.72 -1.48
C ARG A 394 18.93 10.06 -0.02
N GLN A 395 18.07 9.63 0.89
CA GLN A 395 18.26 9.86 2.32
C GLN A 395 19.35 8.94 2.89
N VAL A 396 19.38 7.67 2.50
CA VAL A 396 20.45 6.75 2.94
C VAL A 396 21.82 7.16 2.41
N GLU A 397 21.90 7.69 1.19
CA GLU A 397 23.14 8.30 0.66
C GLU A 397 23.67 9.44 1.56
N GLN A 398 22.79 10.27 2.13
CA GLN A 398 23.20 11.33 3.06
C GLN A 398 23.55 10.80 4.46
N ILE A 399 22.85 9.76 4.93
CA ILE A 399 23.12 9.14 6.24
C ILE A 399 24.53 8.54 6.29
N VAL A 400 24.96 7.87 5.21
CA VAL A 400 26.31 7.31 5.11
C VAL A 400 27.39 8.39 5.36
N LEU A 401 27.17 9.59 4.84
CA LEU A 401 28.08 10.74 4.95
C LEU A 401 28.00 11.47 6.30
N ALA A 402 27.09 11.10 7.20
CA ALA A 402 26.83 11.80 8.46
C ALA A 402 27.41 11.04 9.66
N PRO A 403 28.69 11.21 10.05
CA PRO A 403 29.39 10.34 11.01
C PRO A 403 28.76 10.25 12.41
N GLY A 404 27.96 11.25 12.79
CA GLY A 404 27.17 11.25 14.02
C GLY A 404 26.10 10.15 14.07
N VAL A 405 25.54 9.76 12.92
CA VAL A 405 24.52 8.70 12.85
C VAL A 405 25.19 7.35 13.06
N ARG A 406 24.94 6.72 14.21
CA ARG A 406 25.53 5.43 14.61
C ARG A 406 24.60 4.27 14.34
N ARG A 407 23.30 4.55 14.21
CA ARG A 407 22.26 3.55 14.08
C ARG A 407 21.19 3.97 13.07
N VAL A 408 20.74 3.01 12.27
CA VAL A 408 19.58 3.17 11.38
C VAL A 408 18.60 2.04 11.66
N VAL A 409 17.36 2.37 12.00
CA VAL A 409 16.24 1.42 12.04
C VAL A 409 15.42 1.64 10.79
N MET A 410 15.38 0.64 9.90
CA MET A 410 14.71 0.76 8.63
C MET A 410 13.50 -0.18 8.58
N VAL A 411 12.32 0.41 8.41
CA VAL A 411 11.08 -0.27 8.03
C VAL A 411 10.89 -0.13 6.53
N SER A 412 10.30 -1.14 5.87
CA SER A 412 9.91 -1.00 4.47
C SER A 412 8.81 -1.98 4.09
N CYS A 413 7.83 -1.50 3.33
CA CYS A 413 6.78 -2.32 2.68
C CYS A 413 7.20 -2.90 1.31
N ASN A 414 8.46 -2.72 0.90
CA ASN A 414 8.97 -3.20 -0.38
C ASN A 414 10.37 -3.82 -0.22
N PRO A 415 10.47 -5.17 -0.19
CA PRO A 415 11.75 -5.86 -0.02
C PRO A 415 12.82 -5.50 -1.06
N GLN A 416 12.44 -5.14 -2.29
CA GLN A 416 13.40 -4.83 -3.35
C GLN A 416 14.09 -3.48 -3.15
N THR A 417 13.34 -2.45 -2.73
CA THR A 417 13.92 -1.14 -2.42
C THR A 417 14.59 -1.14 -1.07
N PHE A 418 14.06 -1.90 -0.10
CA PHE A 418 14.74 -2.19 1.17
C PHE A 418 16.15 -2.75 0.93
N ALA A 419 16.28 -3.84 0.18
CA ALA A 419 17.58 -4.45 -0.10
C ALA A 419 18.55 -3.50 -0.82
N ARG A 420 18.04 -2.65 -1.72
CA ARG A 420 18.85 -1.61 -2.39
C ARG A 420 19.39 -0.61 -1.37
N ASP A 421 18.54 -0.09 -0.50
CA ASP A 421 18.89 0.96 0.44
C ASP A 421 19.80 0.42 1.56
N VAL A 422 19.54 -0.80 2.04
CA VAL A 422 20.44 -1.54 2.95
C VAL A 422 21.82 -1.72 2.33
N ARG A 423 21.92 -2.12 1.05
CA ARG A 423 23.22 -2.26 0.38
C ARG A 423 24.03 -0.95 0.43
N VAL A 424 23.39 0.19 0.19
CA VAL A 424 24.05 1.51 0.29
C VAL A 424 24.56 1.78 1.71
N LEU A 425 23.77 1.47 2.74
CA LEU A 425 24.20 1.62 4.13
C LEU A 425 25.39 0.70 4.45
N VAL A 426 25.37 -0.55 3.97
CA VAL A 426 26.47 -1.50 4.18
C VAL A 426 27.74 -1.04 3.46
N ASP A 427 27.64 -0.58 2.21
CA ASP A 427 28.77 0.04 1.50
C ASP A 427 29.31 1.28 2.24
N GLY A 428 28.43 1.96 2.98
CA GLY A 428 28.76 3.09 3.86
C GLY A 428 29.29 2.72 5.24
N GLY A 429 29.57 1.45 5.51
CA GLY A 429 30.18 0.97 6.75
C GLY A 429 29.20 0.63 7.88
N PHE A 430 27.90 0.52 7.59
CA PHE A 430 26.94 -0.04 8.55
C PHE A 430 26.92 -1.57 8.49
N ASP A 431 26.92 -2.20 9.66
CA ASP A 431 26.69 -3.61 9.87
C ASP A 431 25.19 -3.88 10.08
N PRO A 432 24.55 -4.65 9.18
CA PRO A 432 23.14 -4.98 9.27
C PRO A 432 22.89 -6.16 10.20
N GLY A 433 21.97 -5.99 11.15
CA GLY A 433 21.44 -7.09 11.97
C GLY A 433 20.44 -7.97 11.20
N PRO A 434 19.84 -8.95 11.89
CA PRO A 434 18.78 -9.78 11.34
C PRO A 434 17.59 -8.96 10.83
N VAL A 435 16.93 -9.43 9.78
CA VAL A 435 15.77 -8.77 9.19
C VAL A 435 14.50 -9.49 9.63
N LEU A 436 13.57 -8.75 10.24
CA LEU A 436 12.25 -9.25 10.63
C LEU A 436 11.25 -9.06 9.48
N PRO A 437 10.74 -10.13 8.85
CA PRO A 437 9.62 -10.03 7.93
C PRO A 437 8.29 -9.92 8.70
N VAL A 438 7.46 -8.95 8.31
CA VAL A 438 6.14 -8.68 8.89
C VAL A 438 5.07 -8.82 7.83
N ASP A 439 4.15 -9.74 8.04
CA ASP A 439 3.01 -9.98 7.18
C ASP A 439 1.77 -9.22 7.66
N GLN A 440 1.74 -7.91 7.38
CA GLN A 440 0.55 -7.07 7.58
C GLN A 440 -0.53 -7.29 6.52
N PHE A 441 -0.23 -8.03 5.45
CA PHE A 441 -1.13 -8.24 4.32
C PHE A 441 -1.28 -9.74 4.01
N PRO A 442 -1.95 -10.50 4.89
CA PRO A 442 -2.08 -11.94 4.76
C PRO A 442 -2.58 -12.36 3.38
N TYR A 443 -2.00 -13.44 2.85
CA TYR A 443 -2.30 -14.04 1.54
C TYR A 443 -2.03 -13.15 0.32
N SER A 444 -1.56 -11.92 0.49
CA SER A 444 -1.07 -11.07 -0.60
C SER A 444 0.44 -11.23 -0.79
N HIS A 445 0.98 -10.69 -1.88
CA HIS A 445 2.43 -10.67 -2.13
C HIS A 445 3.18 -9.53 -1.41
N HIS A 446 2.45 -8.65 -0.69
CA HIS A 446 3.09 -7.58 0.06
C HIS A 446 3.74 -8.14 1.31
N LEU A 447 4.91 -7.61 1.65
CA LEU A 447 5.67 -8.01 2.82
C LEU A 447 6.37 -6.77 3.36
N GLU A 448 6.18 -6.52 4.64
CA GLU A 448 6.95 -5.53 5.36
C GLU A 448 8.19 -6.16 5.96
N CYS A 449 9.20 -5.35 6.19
CA CYS A 449 10.43 -5.81 6.82
C CYS A 449 11.03 -4.71 7.69
N VAL A 450 11.70 -5.12 8.76
CA VAL A 450 12.41 -4.24 9.69
C VAL A 450 13.82 -4.75 9.89
N ALA A 451 14.81 -3.87 9.82
CA ALA A 451 16.18 -4.20 10.25
C ALA A 451 16.81 -3.03 11.00
N VAL A 452 17.73 -3.38 11.89
CA VAL A 452 18.58 -2.45 12.61
C VAL A 452 19.98 -2.57 12.04
N LEU A 453 20.56 -1.44 11.64
CA LEU A 453 21.92 -1.36 11.16
C LEU A 453 22.72 -0.46 12.09
N THR A 454 23.94 -0.84 12.42
CA THR A 454 24.81 -0.09 13.33
C THR A 454 26.18 0.13 12.71
N ARG A 455 26.95 1.12 13.16
CA ARG A 455 28.38 1.20 12.81
C ARG A 455 29.22 1.52 14.03
N GLY A 456 30.45 1.01 14.06
CA GLY A 456 31.43 1.16 15.15
C GLY A 456 32.14 2.52 15.13
N ALA A 457 32.37 3.09 16.32
CA ALA A 457 32.67 4.51 16.59
C ALA A 457 33.56 5.20 15.55
#